data_AF-A0A8D2GA07-F1
#
_entry.id   AF-A0A8D2GA07-F1
#
_cell.length_a   1.000
_cell.length_b   1.000
_cell.length_c   1.000
_cell.angle_alpha   90.00
_cell.angle_beta   90.00
_cell.angle_gamma   90.00
#
_symmetry.space_group_name_H-M   'P 1'
#
loop_
_entity.id
_entity.type
_entity.pdbx_description
1 polymer ?
#
loop_
_entity_poly.entity_id
_entity_poly.type
_entity_poly.pdbx_seq_one_letter_code
_entity_poly.pdbx_strand_id
1 'polypeptide(L)'
;MTSLFAQEIRLSKRHEEIVSQRLMLLQQMENKLGDQHTEKASQLQTVETAFKRNLSLLKDIEAAEKSLQTRIHPLPRPEVVSLETRYWASVEEYIPKWEQFLLGRAPYPFAVENQNEAENTIQNEA
;
A
#
# COMPACT_ATOMS: atom_id res chain seq x y z
N MET A 1 -7.18 41.90 -78.38
CA MET A 1 -5.96 41.63 -77.59
C MET A 1 -6.04 42.45 -76.31
N THR A 2 -5.95 41.83 -75.15
CA THR A 2 -5.85 42.56 -73.88
C THR A 2 -4.52 43.30 -73.83
N SER A 3 -4.53 44.59 -73.48
CA SER A 3 -3.31 45.38 -73.30
C SER A 3 -2.39 44.71 -72.27
N LEU A 4 -1.08 44.71 -72.54
CA LEU A 4 -0.04 44.20 -71.61
C LEU A 4 -0.19 44.79 -70.20
N PHE A 5 -0.60 46.06 -70.12
CA PHE A 5 -0.86 46.75 -68.87
C PHE A 5 -2.02 46.14 -68.06
N ALA A 6 -3.11 45.76 -68.72
CA ALA A 6 -4.25 45.12 -68.07
C ALA A 6 -3.88 43.71 -67.56
N GLN A 7 -2.97 43.02 -68.26
CA GLN A 7 -2.46 41.73 -67.82
C GLN A 7 -1.56 41.86 -66.58
N GLU A 8 -0.69 42.86 -66.54
CA GLU A 8 0.19 43.14 -65.39
C GLU A 8 -0.63 43.47 -64.13
N ILE A 9 -1.63 44.34 -64.24
CA ILE A 9 -2.55 44.66 -63.14
C ILE A 9 -3.22 43.39 -62.59
N ARG A 10 -3.71 42.52 -63.48
CA ARG A 10 -4.34 41.27 -63.06
C ARG A 10 -3.36 40.33 -62.36
N LEU A 11 -2.11 40.27 -62.84
CA LEU A 11 -1.08 39.42 -62.24
C LEU A 11 -0.66 39.94 -60.87
N SER A 12 -0.48 41.26 -60.73
CA SER A 12 -0.18 41.93 -59.47
C SER A 12 -1.31 41.70 -58.45
N LYS A 13 -2.58 41.84 -58.85
CA LYS A 13 -3.70 41.54 -57.95
C LYS A 13 -3.68 40.08 -57.46
N ARG A 14 -3.42 39.13 -58.36
CA ARG A 14 -3.29 37.72 -57.99
C ARG A 14 -2.10 37.47 -57.06
N HIS A 15 -1.00 38.19 -57.26
CA HIS A 15 0.17 38.10 -56.41
C HIS A 15 -0.15 38.57 -54.98
N GLU A 16 -0.80 39.72 -54.84
CA GLU A 16 -1.22 40.24 -53.53
C GLU A 16 -2.19 39.28 -52.81
N GLU A 17 -3.10 38.66 -53.56
CA GLU A 17 -3.99 37.62 -53.02
C GLU A 17 -3.20 36.41 -52.49
N ILE A 18 -2.20 35.92 -53.26
CA ILE A 18 -1.34 34.80 -52.85
C ILE A 18 -0.51 35.16 -51.61
N VAL A 19 0.07 36.37 -51.58
CA VAL A 19 0.86 36.85 -50.45
C VAL A 19 -0.01 36.96 -49.19
N SER A 20 -1.22 37.51 -49.33
CA SER A 20 -2.18 37.64 -48.23
C SER A 20 -2.60 36.27 -47.66
N GLN A 21 -2.88 35.29 -48.53
CA GLN A 21 -3.22 33.93 -48.10
C GLN A 21 -2.04 33.25 -47.39
N ARG A 22 -0.82 33.41 -47.92
CA ARG A 22 0.39 32.85 -47.29
C ARG A 22 0.63 33.45 -45.91
N LEU A 23 0.46 34.77 -45.77
CA LEU A 23 0.61 35.46 -44.48
C LEU A 23 -0.38 34.92 -43.45
N MET A 24 -1.66 34.80 -43.84
CA MET A 24 -2.70 34.24 -42.98
C MET A 24 -2.37 32.81 -42.54
N LEU A 25 -1.93 31.95 -43.47
CA LEU A 25 -1.58 30.56 -43.15
C LEU A 25 -0.39 30.47 -42.19
N LEU A 26 0.65 31.29 -42.41
CA LEU A 26 1.81 31.34 -41.53
C LEU A 26 1.42 31.75 -40.10
N GLN A 27 0.58 32.77 -39.97
CA GLN A 27 0.09 33.21 -38.67
C GLN A 27 -0.76 32.13 -37.98
N GLN A 28 -1.60 31.41 -38.72
CA GLN A 28 -2.35 30.27 -38.16
C GLN A 28 -1.44 29.14 -37.68
N MET A 29 -0.38 28.84 -38.43
CA MET A 29 0.60 27.81 -38.05
C MET A 29 1.37 28.22 -36.78
N GLU A 30 1.77 29.48 -36.68
CA GLU A 30 2.46 30.03 -35.51
C GLU A 30 1.57 29.97 -34.26
N ASN A 31 0.32 30.43 -34.36
CA ASN A 31 -0.63 30.38 -33.25
C ASN A 31 -0.86 28.94 -32.78
N LYS A 32 -1.09 28.01 -33.71
CA LYS A 32 -1.31 26.59 -33.38
C LYS A 32 -0.11 25.97 -32.68
N LEU A 33 1.12 26.31 -33.10
CA LEU A 33 2.34 25.84 -32.45
C LEU A 33 2.45 26.38 -31.02
N GLY A 34 2.15 27.68 -30.84
CA GLY A 34 2.12 28.33 -29.52
C GLY A 34 1.11 27.67 -28.58
N ASP A 35 -0.12 27.45 -29.03
CA ASP A 35 -1.19 26.81 -28.24
C ASP A 35 -0.81 25.37 -27.85
N GLN A 36 -0.25 24.60 -28.78
CA GLN A 36 0.21 23.23 -28.47
C GLN A 36 1.36 23.21 -27.46
N HIS A 37 2.25 24.21 -27.50
CA HIS A 37 3.37 24.30 -26.56
C HIS A 37 2.88 24.62 -25.14
N THR A 38 1.98 25.61 -25.00
CA THR A 38 1.42 25.98 -23.70
C THR A 38 0.56 24.86 -23.11
N GLU A 39 -0.25 24.19 -23.94
CA GLU A 39 -1.04 23.03 -23.52
C GLU A 39 -0.15 21.90 -23.01
N LYS A 40 0.88 21.50 -23.78
CA LYS A 40 1.83 20.46 -23.37
C LYS A 40 2.58 20.81 -22.09
N ALA A 41 2.99 22.07 -21.92
CA ALA A 41 3.64 22.51 -20.69
C ALA A 41 2.72 22.38 -19.47
N SER A 42 1.44 22.77 -19.61
CA SER A 42 0.44 22.66 -18.55
C SER A 42 0.12 21.20 -18.19
N GLN A 43 0.06 20.32 -19.20
CA GLN A 43 -0.14 18.89 -19.01
C GLN A 43 1.05 18.26 -18.28
N LEU A 44 2.28 18.59 -18.67
CA LEU A 44 3.49 18.09 -18.02
C LEU A 44 3.54 18.50 -16.55
N GLN A 45 3.22 19.77 -16.25
CA GLN A 45 3.14 20.25 -14.86
C GLN A 45 2.08 19.49 -14.05
N THR A 46 0.93 19.20 -14.65
CA THR A 46 -0.16 18.44 -14.00
C THR A 46 0.29 17.01 -13.71
N VAL A 47 0.94 16.36 -14.68
CA VAL A 47 1.48 14.99 -14.53
C VAL A 47 2.55 14.95 -13.44
N GLU A 48 3.48 15.92 -13.41
CA GLU A 48 4.52 15.99 -12.40
C GLU A 48 3.94 16.20 -10.99
N THR A 49 2.94 17.08 -10.88
CA THR A 49 2.25 17.34 -9.61
C THR A 49 1.49 16.09 -9.13
N ALA A 50 0.78 15.41 -10.03
CA ALA A 50 0.11 14.15 -9.74
C ALA A 50 1.11 13.06 -9.33
N PHE A 51 2.26 12.96 -10.00
CA PHE A 51 3.33 12.03 -9.66
C PHE A 51 3.87 12.28 -8.26
N LYS A 52 4.19 13.53 -7.91
CA LYS A 52 4.66 13.93 -6.57
C LYS A 52 3.64 13.59 -5.48
N ARG A 53 2.36 13.89 -5.72
CA ARG A 53 1.25 13.53 -4.82
C ARG A 53 1.15 12.02 -4.64
N ASN A 54 1.15 11.26 -5.73
CA ASN A 54 1.03 9.80 -5.68
C ASN A 54 2.21 9.16 -4.93
N LEU A 55 3.42 9.68 -5.13
CA LEU A 55 4.60 9.22 -4.39
C LEU A 55 4.48 9.47 -2.89
N SER A 56 3.94 10.63 -2.47
CA SER A 56 3.69 10.91 -1.05
C SER A 56 2.65 9.96 -0.47
N LEU A 57 1.51 9.79 -1.17
CA LEU A 57 0.45 8.89 -0.73
C LEU A 57 0.93 7.45 -0.58
N LEU A 58 1.79 6.98 -1.49
CA LEU A 58 2.33 5.63 -1.43
C LEU A 58 3.22 5.43 -0.20
N LYS A 59 4.02 6.43 0.16
CA LYS A 59 4.82 6.41 1.41
C LYS A 59 3.95 6.42 2.66
N ASP A 60 2.88 7.21 2.66
CA ASP A 60 1.94 7.28 3.77
C ASP A 60 1.20 5.95 3.97
N ILE A 61 0.80 5.29 2.87
CA ILE A 61 0.20 3.96 2.90
C ILE A 61 1.18 2.91 3.45
N GLU A 62 2.43 2.92 2.98
CA GLU A 62 3.46 1.99 3.48
C GLU A 62 3.73 2.19 4.98
N ALA A 63 3.77 3.44 5.45
CA ALA A 63 3.94 3.75 6.87
C ALA A 63 2.73 3.25 7.70
N ALA A 64 1.51 3.47 7.20
CA ALA A 64 0.30 2.98 7.85
C ALA A 64 0.25 1.44 7.90
N GLU A 65 0.65 0.77 6.81
CA GLU A 65 0.75 -0.68 6.76
C GLU A 65 1.71 -1.23 7.82
N LYS A 66 2.94 -0.68 7.90
CA LYS A 66 3.92 -1.08 8.92
C LYS A 66 3.38 -0.87 10.33
N SER A 67 2.69 0.25 10.58
CA SER A 67 2.07 0.52 11.87
C SER A 67 0.93 -0.44 12.20
N LEU A 68 0.19 -0.92 11.21
CA LEU A 68 -0.86 -1.93 11.40
C LEU A 68 -0.27 -3.31 11.62
N GLN A 69 0.76 -3.70 10.88
CA GLN A 69 1.43 -5.00 11.05
C GLN A 69 1.97 -5.16 12.48
N THR A 70 2.59 -4.13 13.04
CA THR A 70 3.06 -4.16 14.45
C THR A 70 1.90 -4.27 15.45
N ARG A 71 0.71 -3.75 15.10
CA ARG A 71 -0.49 -3.82 15.96
C ARG A 71 -1.27 -5.14 15.81
N ILE A 72 -1.26 -5.75 14.63
CA ILE A 72 -1.98 -6.99 14.30
C ILE A 72 -1.19 -8.23 14.76
N HIS A 73 0.14 -8.13 14.81
CA HIS A 73 1.00 -9.14 15.45
C HIS A 73 1.52 -8.64 16.80
N PRO A 74 0.66 -8.31 17.78
CA PRO A 74 1.16 -8.04 19.11
C PRO A 74 1.75 -9.35 19.62
N LEU A 75 3.05 -9.33 19.92
CA LEU A 75 3.69 -10.44 20.61
C LEU A 75 2.84 -10.72 21.86
N PRO A 76 2.39 -11.97 22.08
CA PRO A 76 1.59 -12.29 23.25
C PRO A 76 2.34 -11.84 24.49
N ARG A 77 1.60 -11.31 25.47
CA ARG A 77 2.21 -10.79 26.69
C ARG A 77 3.09 -11.88 27.32
N PRO A 78 4.27 -11.55 27.88
CA PRO A 78 5.18 -12.54 28.44
C PRO A 78 4.52 -13.49 29.46
N GLU A 79 3.54 -13.00 30.22
CA GLU A 79 2.77 -13.79 31.16
C GLU A 79 1.93 -14.87 30.46
N VAL A 80 1.34 -14.56 29.30
CA VAL A 80 0.55 -15.51 28.50
C VAL A 80 1.46 -16.58 27.91
N VAL A 81 2.63 -16.20 27.40
CA VAL A 81 3.62 -17.16 26.87
C VAL A 81 4.14 -18.08 27.97
N SER A 82 4.41 -17.53 29.16
CA SER A 82 4.85 -18.31 30.32
C SER A 82 3.77 -19.31 30.78
N LEU A 83 2.52 -18.87 30.81
CA LEU A 83 1.36 -19.73 31.12
C LEU A 83 1.18 -20.83 30.07
N GLU A 84 1.24 -20.50 28.78
CA GLU A 84 1.13 -21.48 27.69
C GLU A 84 2.25 -22.53 27.78
N THR A 85 3.48 -22.09 27.99
CA THR A 85 4.64 -23.00 28.17
C THR A 85 4.42 -23.94 29.36
N ARG A 86 3.96 -23.40 30.51
CA ARG A 86 3.70 -24.20 31.71
C ARG A 86 2.52 -25.16 31.51
N TYR A 87 1.48 -24.72 30.82
CA TYR A 87 0.32 -25.56 30.48
C TYR A 87 0.75 -26.75 29.62
N TRP A 88 1.49 -26.52 28.53
CA TRP A 88 1.95 -27.61 27.67
C TRP A 88 2.92 -28.56 28.38
N ALA A 89 3.82 -28.03 29.22
CA ALA A 89 4.68 -28.87 30.06
C ALA A 89 3.87 -29.76 31.02
N SER A 90 2.82 -29.20 31.65
CA SER A 90 1.90 -29.96 32.48
C SER A 90 1.16 -31.02 31.66
N VAL A 91 0.61 -30.67 30.50
CA VAL A 91 -0.06 -31.62 29.61
C VAL A 91 0.87 -32.79 29.27
N GLU A 92 2.12 -32.52 28.90
CA GLU A 92 3.12 -33.55 28.59
C GLU A 92 3.45 -34.43 29.80
N GLU A 93 3.47 -33.87 31.01
CA GLU A 93 3.67 -34.62 32.25
C GLU A 93 2.47 -35.53 32.60
N TYR A 94 1.24 -35.07 32.39
CA TYR A 94 0.04 -35.77 32.80
C TYR A 94 -0.51 -36.74 31.72
N ILE A 95 -0.17 -36.55 30.44
CA ILE A 95 -0.59 -37.46 29.35
C ILE A 95 -0.27 -38.94 29.66
N PRO A 96 0.97 -39.31 30.09
CA PRO A 96 1.29 -40.70 30.42
C PRO A 96 0.46 -41.27 31.59
N LYS A 97 0.18 -40.43 32.60
CA LYS A 97 -0.64 -40.81 33.77
C LYS A 97 -2.08 -41.13 33.33
N TRP A 98 -2.63 -40.29 32.47
CA TRP A 98 -3.95 -40.50 31.86
C TRP A 98 -3.98 -41.73 30.94
N GLU A 99 -2.96 -41.93 30.12
CA GLU A 99 -2.87 -43.10 29.23
C GLU A 99 -2.93 -44.42 30.03
N GLN A 100 -2.15 -44.52 31.11
CA GLN A 100 -2.16 -45.71 31.97
C GLN A 100 -3.52 -45.96 32.62
N PHE A 101 -4.20 -44.91 33.07
CA PHE A 101 -5.55 -45.01 33.64
C PHE A 101 -6.58 -45.45 32.59
N LEU A 102 -6.59 -44.82 31.42
CA LEU A 102 -7.54 -45.14 30.34
C LEU A 102 -7.36 -46.57 29.81
N LEU A 103 -6.15 -47.11 29.89
CA LEU A 103 -5.84 -48.51 29.56
C LEU A 103 -6.16 -49.50 30.70
N GLY A 104 -6.70 -49.03 31.83
CA GLY A 104 -7.03 -49.85 33.00
C GLY A 104 -5.81 -50.36 33.77
N ARG A 105 -4.63 -49.79 33.54
CA ARG A 105 -3.35 -50.22 34.13
C ARG A 105 -3.00 -49.44 35.41
N ALA A 106 -3.67 -48.32 35.66
CA ALA A 106 -3.46 -47.46 36.81
C ALA A 106 -4.80 -46.95 37.39
N PRO A 107 -4.83 -46.56 38.68
CA PRO A 107 -5.99 -45.88 39.29
C PRO A 107 -6.14 -44.44 38.80
N TYR A 108 -7.24 -43.79 39.18
CA TYR A 108 -7.58 -42.43 38.73
C TYR A 108 -6.46 -41.41 39.06
N PRO A 109 -5.95 -40.63 38.08
CA PRO A 109 -4.73 -39.83 38.25
C PRO A 109 -4.81 -38.73 39.32
N PHE A 110 -5.99 -38.17 39.60
CA PHE A 110 -6.16 -37.05 40.54
C PHE A 110 -6.62 -37.47 41.94
N ALA A 111 -6.74 -38.77 42.21
CA ALA A 111 -7.19 -39.23 43.52
C ALA A 111 -6.13 -39.03 44.63
N VAL A 112 -4.86 -38.81 44.27
CA VAL A 112 -3.72 -38.85 45.21
C VAL A 112 -3.20 -37.47 45.62
N GLU A 113 -3.50 -36.39 44.89
CA GLU A 113 -2.98 -35.04 45.20
C GLU A 113 -3.68 -34.41 46.43
N ASN A 114 -4.94 -34.77 46.72
CA ASN A 114 -5.72 -34.19 47.83
C ASN A 114 -5.29 -34.66 49.24
N GLN A 115 -4.35 -35.59 49.37
CA GLN A 115 -3.83 -36.03 50.68
C GLN A 115 -2.50 -35.36 51.04
N ASN A 116 -1.70 -34.95 50.05
CA ASN A 116 -0.34 -34.45 50.27
C ASN A 116 -0.27 -32.92 50.47
N GLU A 117 -1.27 -32.15 50.00
CA GLU A 117 -1.39 -30.71 50.32
C GLU A 117 -1.90 -30.47 51.75
N ALA A 118 -2.75 -31.36 52.26
CA ALA A 118 -3.29 -31.27 53.62
C ALA A 118 -2.22 -31.56 54.69
N GLU A 119 -1.25 -32.45 54.41
CA GLU A 119 -0.18 -32.79 55.37
C GLU A 119 0.97 -31.77 55.37
N ASN A 120 1.32 -31.17 54.22
CA ASN A 120 2.39 -30.17 54.14
C ASN A 120 2.01 -28.79 54.75
N THR A 121 0.72 -28.52 54.94
CA THR A 121 0.27 -27.30 55.63
C THR A 121 0.39 -27.42 57.15
N ILE A 122 0.35 -28.63 57.70
CA ILE A 122 0.34 -28.87 59.16
C ILE A 122 1.77 -28.93 59.75
N GLN A 123 2.80 -29.21 58.94
CA GLN A 123 4.19 -29.31 59.43
C GLN A 123 4.97 -27.99 59.43
N ASN A 124 4.46 -26.92 58.82
CA ASN A 124 5.15 -25.62 58.76
C ASN A 124 4.72 -24.63 59.86
N GLU A 125 3.85 -25.06 60.78
CA GLU A 125 3.45 -24.30 61.98
C GLU A 125 3.73 -25.11 63.25
N ALA A 126 5.01 -25.22 63.64
CA ALA A 126 5.43 -25.64 64.98
C ALA A 126 6.81 -25.08 65.33
#